data_AF-A0A2M7Q2P8-F1
#
_entry.id   AF-A0A2M7Q2P8-F1
#
_cell.length_a   1.000
_cell.length_b   1.000
_cell.length_c   1.000
_cell.angle_alpha   90.00
_cell.angle_beta   90.00
_cell.angle_gamma   90.00
#
_symmetry.space_group_name_H-M   'P 1'
#
loop_
_entity.id
_entity.type
_entity.pdbx_description
1 polymer ?
#
loop_
_entity_poly.entity_id
_entity_poly.type
_entity_poly.pdbx_seq_one_letter_code
_entity_poly.pdbx_strand_id
1 'polypeptide(L)'
;MTNNSIFKKICIANNLKHFEIKDIFKCGGFEFSSSLIKAYMAGSQNKNYEKLSDEHFEGFLNGFIIYSRGPVDEPTVLPRTIENFIIAQVESGNSAVLDEIRSLIERAPADTEN
;
A
#
# COMPACT_ATOMS: atom_id res chain seq x y z
N MET A 1 -14.70 -18.06 -1.15
CA MET A 1 -14.11 -16.75 -0.78
C MET A 1 -14.33 -15.81 -1.96
N THR A 2 -14.79 -14.57 -1.75
CA THR A 2 -15.07 -13.61 -2.84
C THR A 2 -13.99 -12.53 -2.92
N ASN A 3 -13.81 -11.86 -4.05
CA ASN A 3 -12.87 -10.74 -4.20
C ASN A 3 -13.08 -9.67 -3.14
N ASN A 4 -14.35 -9.28 -2.88
CA ASN A 4 -14.70 -8.36 -1.79
C ASN A 4 -14.16 -8.81 -0.42
N SER A 5 -14.23 -10.12 -0.13
CA SER A 5 -13.75 -10.66 1.14
C SER A 5 -12.22 -10.58 1.25
N ILE A 6 -11.50 -10.83 0.15
CA ILE A 6 -10.03 -10.77 0.10
C ILE A 6 -9.58 -9.31 0.17
N PHE A 7 -10.15 -8.45 -0.68
CA PHE A 7 -9.95 -7.01 -0.67
C PHE A 7 -10.11 -6.42 0.74
N LYS A 8 -11.23 -6.74 1.41
CA LYS A 8 -11.47 -6.29 2.79
C LYS A 8 -10.40 -6.77 3.78
N LYS A 9 -9.97 -8.03 3.67
CA LYS A 9 -8.89 -8.58 4.53
C LYS A 9 -7.57 -7.86 4.29
N ILE A 10 -7.21 -7.58 3.04
CA ILE A 10 -5.98 -6.84 2.70
C ILE A 10 -6.02 -5.43 3.29
N CYS A 11 -7.14 -4.71 3.12
CA CYS A 11 -7.30 -3.36 3.68
C CYS A 11 -7.16 -3.34 5.21
N ILE A 12 -7.77 -4.30 5.90
CA ILE A 12 -7.70 -4.40 7.37
C ILE A 12 -6.27 -4.76 7.81
N ALA A 13 -5.65 -5.77 7.18
CA ALA A 13 -4.31 -6.23 7.53
C ALA A 13 -3.24 -5.13 7.36
N ASN A 14 -3.45 -4.22 6.41
CA ASN A 14 -2.54 -3.11 6.13
C ASN A 14 -3.01 -1.77 6.72
N ASN A 15 -4.06 -1.77 7.55
CA ASN A 15 -4.63 -0.57 8.19
C ASN A 15 -4.94 0.58 7.21
N LEU A 16 -5.32 0.26 5.97
CA LEU A 16 -5.51 1.25 4.91
C LEU A 16 -6.67 2.18 5.22
N LYS A 17 -6.43 3.49 5.11
CA LYS A 17 -7.46 4.51 5.20
C LYS A 17 -8.21 4.62 3.88
N HIS A 18 -9.43 5.17 3.97
CA HIS A 18 -10.31 5.31 2.80
C HIS A 18 -9.69 6.11 1.66
N PHE A 19 -8.90 7.15 1.98
CA PHE A 19 -8.20 7.95 0.96
C PHE A 19 -7.08 7.15 0.29
N GLU A 20 -6.30 6.37 1.06
CA GLU A 20 -5.24 5.51 0.51
C GLU A 20 -5.82 4.46 -0.44
N ILE A 21 -6.98 3.88 -0.11
CA ILE A 21 -7.66 2.92 -0.99
C ILE A 21 -8.02 3.57 -2.33
N LYS A 22 -8.46 4.83 -2.33
CA LYS A 22 -8.71 5.58 -3.57
C LYS A 22 -7.44 5.77 -4.37
N ASP A 23 -6.36 6.16 -3.72
CA ASP A 23 -5.07 6.39 -4.37
C ASP A 23 -4.52 5.08 -4.97
N ILE A 24 -4.69 3.96 -4.25
CA ILE A 24 -4.33 2.63 -4.73
C ILE A 24 -5.10 2.26 -6.01
N PHE A 25 -6.43 2.44 -6.03
CA PHE A 25 -7.20 2.19 -7.26
C PHE A 25 -6.72 3.08 -8.40
N LYS A 26 -6.40 4.34 -8.12
CA LYS A 26 -5.88 5.28 -9.11
C LYS A 26 -4.53 4.83 -9.68
N CYS A 27 -3.62 4.34 -8.84
CA CYS A 27 -2.37 3.72 -9.28
C CYS A 27 -2.62 2.49 -10.18
N GLY A 28 -3.71 1.78 -9.94
CA GLY A 28 -4.18 0.65 -10.75
C GLY A 28 -4.94 1.01 -12.02
N GLY A 29 -5.05 2.30 -12.36
CA GLY A 29 -5.76 2.77 -13.55
C GLY A 29 -7.28 2.98 -13.37
N PHE A 30 -7.80 2.91 -12.15
CA PHE A 30 -9.22 3.06 -11.86
C PHE A 30 -9.51 4.27 -10.95
N GLU A 31 -10.43 5.14 -11.36
CA GLU A 31 -10.93 6.22 -10.51
C GLU A 31 -12.35 5.91 -10.05
N PHE A 32 -12.50 5.52 -8.78
CA PHE A 32 -13.80 5.20 -8.18
C PHE A 32 -14.29 6.25 -7.20
N SER A 33 -15.61 6.40 -7.14
CA SER A 33 -16.25 7.25 -6.13
C SER A 33 -16.10 6.65 -4.73
N SER A 34 -16.11 7.50 -3.71
CA SER A 34 -16.07 7.07 -2.31
C SER A 34 -17.24 6.13 -1.95
N SER A 35 -18.41 6.31 -2.59
CA SER A 35 -19.58 5.47 -2.37
C SER A 35 -19.37 4.06 -2.92
N LEU A 36 -18.78 3.93 -4.11
CA LEU A 36 -18.51 2.64 -4.73
C LEU A 36 -17.46 1.84 -3.93
N ILE A 37 -16.41 2.50 -3.44
CA ILE A 37 -15.41 1.83 -2.58
C ILE A 37 -16.05 1.32 -1.29
N LYS A 38 -16.95 2.10 -0.67
CA LYS A 38 -17.71 1.65 0.51
C LYS A 38 -18.61 0.46 0.17
N ALA A 39 -19.23 0.46 -1.02
CA ALA A 39 -20.03 -0.64 -1.51
C ALA A 39 -19.22 -1.94 -1.69
N TYR A 40 -17.98 -1.84 -2.20
CA TYR A 40 -17.06 -2.99 -2.28
C TYR A 40 -16.66 -3.56 -0.90
N MET A 41 -16.60 -2.72 0.14
CA MET A 41 -16.27 -3.14 1.52
C MET A 41 -17.48 -3.62 2.33
N ALA A 42 -18.70 -3.43 1.81
CA ALA A 42 -19.93 -3.82 2.47
C ALA A 42 -20.06 -5.35 2.57
N GLY A 43 -20.81 -5.83 3.57
CA GLY A 43 -21.14 -7.26 3.65
C GLY A 43 -22.12 -7.66 2.54
N SER A 44 -22.11 -8.93 2.11
CA SER A 44 -22.94 -9.42 0.99
C SER A 44 -24.46 -9.30 1.19
N GLN A 45 -24.91 -9.10 2.43
CA GLN A 45 -26.32 -8.88 2.78
C GLN A 45 -26.70 -7.39 2.85
N ASN A 46 -25.76 -6.48 2.61
CA ASN A 46 -26.01 -5.05 2.64
C ASN A 46 -26.67 -4.59 1.34
N LYS A 47 -27.69 -3.72 1.44
CA LYS A 47 -28.39 -3.14 0.28
C LYS A 47 -27.49 -2.37 -0.70
N ASN A 48 -26.36 -1.86 -0.20
CA ASN A 48 -25.37 -1.13 -0.99
C ASN A 48 -24.18 -2.02 -1.36
N TYR A 49 -24.28 -3.35 -1.24
CA TYR A 49 -23.22 -4.26 -1.62
C TYR A 49 -23.03 -4.23 -3.13
N GLU A 50 -21.79 -3.98 -3.56
CA GLU A 50 -21.40 -4.10 -4.96
C GLU A 50 -20.35 -5.20 -5.10
N LYS A 51 -20.50 -6.04 -6.12
CA LYS A 51 -19.54 -7.11 -6.41
C LYS A 51 -18.27 -6.49 -7.00
N LEU A 52 -17.13 -6.80 -6.40
CA LEU A 52 -15.83 -6.43 -6.96
C LEU A 52 -15.49 -7.41 -8.10
N SER A 53 -15.36 -6.91 -9.33
CA SER A 53 -14.97 -7.71 -10.50
C SER A 53 -13.52 -8.17 -10.39
N ASP A 54 -13.15 -9.18 -11.18
CA ASP A 54 -11.77 -9.66 -11.23
C ASP A 54 -10.83 -8.58 -11.78
N GLU A 55 -11.25 -7.86 -12.83
CA GLU A 55 -10.53 -6.74 -13.42
C GLU A 55 -10.26 -5.60 -12.42
N HIS A 56 -11.27 -5.16 -11.67
CA HIS A 56 -11.09 -4.12 -10.66
C HIS A 56 -10.22 -4.62 -9.50
N PHE A 57 -10.31 -5.90 -9.15
CA PHE A 57 -9.49 -6.47 -8.09
C PHE A 57 -8.02 -6.60 -8.51
N GLU A 58 -7.76 -7.01 -9.75
CA GLU A 58 -6.42 -7.01 -10.34
C GLU A 58 -5.84 -5.59 -10.36
N GLY A 59 -6.62 -4.61 -10.83
CA GLY A 59 -6.23 -3.19 -10.78
C GLY A 59 -5.87 -2.74 -9.37
N PHE A 60 -6.66 -3.10 -8.37
CA PHE A 60 -6.33 -2.82 -6.97
C PHE A 60 -5.00 -3.44 -6.54
N LEU A 61 -4.72 -4.70 -6.88
CA LEU A 61 -3.47 -5.37 -6.48
C LEU A 61 -2.26 -4.76 -7.17
N ASN A 62 -2.35 -4.45 -8.47
CA ASN A 62 -1.29 -3.77 -9.21
C ASN A 62 -1.05 -2.36 -8.64
N GLY A 63 -2.12 -1.62 -8.39
CA GLY A 63 -2.05 -0.32 -7.73
C GLY A 63 -1.46 -0.40 -6.33
N PHE A 64 -1.75 -1.46 -5.58
CA PHE A 64 -1.25 -1.64 -4.21
C PHE A 64 0.25 -1.90 -4.19
N ILE A 65 0.77 -2.63 -5.18
CA ILE A 65 2.22 -2.81 -5.38
C ILE A 65 2.88 -1.45 -5.63
N ILE A 66 2.38 -0.68 -6.60
CA ILE A 66 2.92 0.64 -6.95
C ILE A 66 2.87 1.57 -5.73
N TYR A 67 1.75 1.59 -5.02
CA TYR A 67 1.56 2.43 -3.84
C TYR A 67 2.50 2.05 -2.68
N SER A 68 2.83 0.76 -2.53
CA SER A 68 3.61 0.28 -1.39
C SER A 68 5.13 0.35 -1.60
N ARG A 69 5.62 0.30 -2.84
CA ARG A 69 7.07 0.27 -3.12
C ARG A 69 7.53 1.15 -4.30
N GLY A 70 6.62 1.90 -4.91
CA GLY A 70 6.88 2.64 -6.14
C GLY A 70 6.83 1.77 -7.40
N PRO A 71 6.92 2.39 -8.59
CA PRO A 71 7.07 1.68 -9.85
C PRO A 71 8.41 0.94 -9.88
N VAL A 72 8.51 -0.11 -10.71
CA VAL A 72 9.73 -0.92 -10.84
C VAL A 72 10.88 -0.11 -11.45
N ASP A 73 10.57 0.72 -12.43
CA ASP A 73 11.58 1.40 -13.25
C ASP A 73 12.18 2.60 -12.53
N GLU A 74 11.42 3.23 -11.63
CA GLU A 74 11.86 4.41 -10.86
C GLU A 74 11.36 4.31 -9.41
N PRO A 75 12.10 3.64 -8.51
CA PRO A 75 11.77 3.57 -7.10
C PRO A 75 12.03 4.93 -6.43
N THR A 76 11.08 5.85 -6.59
CA THR A 76 11.12 7.21 -6.03
C THR A 76 10.62 7.28 -4.59
N VAL A 77 10.06 6.18 -4.08
CA VAL A 77 9.51 6.09 -2.73
C VAL A 77 10.22 4.98 -1.96
N LEU A 78 10.51 5.24 -0.70
CA LEU A 78 10.96 4.20 0.22
C LEU A 78 9.86 3.15 0.35
N PRO A 79 10.14 1.84 0.19
CA PRO A 79 9.13 0.82 0.39
C PRO A 79 8.52 0.94 1.79
N ARG A 80 7.18 0.93 1.85
CA ARG A 80 6.38 1.12 3.06
C ARG A 80 6.82 0.22 4.22
N THR A 81 7.25 -1.00 3.94
CA THR A 81 7.76 -1.91 4.98
C THR A 81 9.00 -1.38 5.66
N ILE A 82 9.92 -0.79 4.89
CA ILE A 82 11.15 -0.19 5.41
C ILE A 82 10.81 1.10 6.16
N GLU A 83 9.94 1.94 5.59
CA GLU A 83 9.45 3.16 6.25
C GLU A 83 8.81 2.84 7.61
N ASN A 84 7.85 1.92 7.64
CA ASN A 84 7.17 1.50 8.88
C ASN A 84 8.14 0.92 9.90
N PHE A 85 9.15 0.17 9.45
CA PHE A 85 10.19 -0.36 10.34
C PHE A 85 10.99 0.77 10.98
N ILE A 86 11.44 1.75 10.19
CA ILE A 86 12.20 2.91 10.70
C ILE A 86 11.35 3.71 11.69
N ILE A 87 10.09 4.00 11.36
CA ILE A 87 9.15 4.70 12.25
C ILE A 87 9.02 3.94 13.58
N ALA A 88 8.82 2.62 13.54
CA ALA A 88 8.69 1.80 14.74
C ALA A 88 9.97 1.83 15.61
N GLN A 89 11.16 1.80 15.00
CA GLN A 89 12.41 1.93 15.75
C GLN A 89 12.54 3.30 16.42
N VAL A 90 12.19 4.37 15.72
CA VAL A 90 12.17 5.74 16.26
C VAL A 90 11.20 5.86 17.44
N GLU A 91 9.97 5.37 17.29
CA GLU A 91 8.96 5.39 18.35
C GLU A 91 9.37 4.56 19.57
N SER A 92 10.10 3.45 19.35
CA SER A 92 10.65 2.63 20.44
C SER A 92 11.91 3.22 21.11
N GLY A 93 12.45 4.32 20.58
CA GLY A 93 13.67 4.96 21.09
C GLY A 93 14.96 4.16 20.84
N ASN A 94 14.96 3.23 19.89
CA ASN A 94 16.11 2.36 19.61
C ASN A 94 17.14 3.05 18.69
N SER A 95 17.91 3.99 19.25
CA SER A 95 18.90 4.77 18.50
C SER A 95 20.02 3.91 17.89
N ALA A 96 20.39 2.81 18.54
CA ALA A 96 21.47 1.94 18.05
C ALA A 96 21.15 1.34 16.67
N VAL A 97 19.90 0.95 16.42
CA VAL A 97 19.49 0.45 15.10
C VAL A 97 19.50 1.57 14.05
N LEU A 98 19.10 2.78 14.44
CA LEU A 98 19.12 3.93 13.53
C LEU A 98 20.55 4.34 13.15
N ASP A 99 21.47 4.30 14.10
CA ASP A 99 22.90 4.56 13.88
C ASP A 99 23.52 3.53 12.92
N GLU A 100 23.16 2.25 13.10
CA GLU A 100 23.61 1.18 12.20
C GLU A 100 23.04 1.34 10.78
N ILE A 101 21.74 1.63 10.65
CA ILE A 101 21.12 1.91 9.34
C ILE A 101 21.84 3.07 8.64
N ARG A 102 22.15 4.14 9.37
CA ARG A 102 22.87 5.30 8.84
C ARG A 102 24.26 4.91 8.36
N SER A 103 25.01 4.16 9.17
CA SER A 103 26.33 3.64 8.81
C SER A 103 26.29 2.81 7.53
N LEU A 104 25.28 1.93 7.38
CA LEU A 104 25.10 1.13 6.16
C LEU A 104 24.81 1.98 4.93
N ILE A 105 24.00 3.03 5.06
CA ILE A 105 23.69 3.96 3.96
C ILE A 105 24.95 4.73 3.54
N GLU A 106 25.75 5.23 4.49
CA GLU A 106 26.99 5.95 4.21
C GLU A 106 28.04 5.05 3.53
N ARG A 107 27.96 3.73 3.73
CA ARG A 107 28.83 2.72 3.11
C ARG A 107 28.30 2.18 1.79
N ALA A 108 27.03 2.42 1.47
CA ALA A 108 26.47 2.02 0.19
C ALA A 108 27.20 2.82 -0.91
N PRO A 109 27.68 2.16 -1.98
CA PRO A 109 28.23 2.90 -3.11
C PRO A 109 27.13 3.86 -3.58
N ALA A 110 27.44 5.16 -3.64
CA ALA A 110 26.58 6.09 -4.35
C ALA A 110 26.53 5.55 -5.78
N ASP A 111 25.36 5.09 -6.22
CA ASP A 111 25.13 4.73 -7.61
C ASP A 111 25.51 5.96 -8.45
N THR A 112 26.75 5.92 -8.94
CA THR A 112 27.37 6.97 -9.68
C THR A 112 26.93 6.72 -11.11
N GLU A 113 26.13 7.65 -11.62
CA GLU A 113 25.92 7.93 -13.03
C GLU A 113 25.35 6.78 -13.89
N ASN A 114 24.12 6.99 -14.35
CA ASN A 114 23.75 6.72 -15.73
C ASN A 114 23.17 8.01 -16.34
#